data_AF-A0A842KQE5-F1
#
_entry.id   AF-A0A842KQE5-F1
#
_cell.length_a   1.000
_cell.length_b   1.000
_cell.length_c   1.000
_cell.angle_alpha   90.00
_cell.angle_beta   90.00
_cell.angle_gamma   90.00
#
_symmetry.space_group_name_H-M   'P 1'
#
loop_
_entity.id
_entity.type
_entity.pdbx_description
1 polymer ?
#
loop_
_entity_poly.entity_id
_entity_poly.type
_entity_poly.pdbx_seq_one_letter_code
_entity_poly.pdbx_strand_id
1 'polypeptide(L)' 'MKGILKKISKINFGLLSPDKIRKMSVAQIITPDTYDEDGYPIENGLMDPRLGVIDPGLRCKTCGARGGECPGH' A
#
# COMPACT_ATOMS: atom_id res chain seq x y z
N MET A 1 13.14 -20.30 -8.07
CA MET A 1 12.05 -21.21 -7.65
C MET A 1 10.81 -20.89 -8.47
N LYS A 2 10.44 -21.72 -9.45
CA LYS A 2 9.21 -21.53 -10.24
C LYS A 2 8.04 -21.99 -9.37
N GLY A 3 7.31 -21.06 -8.76
CA GLY A 3 6.17 -21.39 -7.90
C GLY A 3 5.05 -22.08 -8.68
N ILE A 4 4.43 -23.10 -8.10
CA ILE A 4 3.25 -23.77 -8.68
C ILE A 4 2.10 -22.75 -8.75
N LEU A 5 1.60 -22.50 -9.96
CA LEU A 5 0.41 -21.67 -10.17
C LEU A 5 -0.82 -22.41 -9.62
N LYS A 6 -1.40 -21.90 -8.55
CA LYS A 6 -2.63 -22.42 -7.94
C LYS A 6 -3.85 -21.66 -8.47
N LYS A 7 -4.96 -22.37 -8.68
CA LYS A 7 -6.27 -21.76 -9.01
C LYS A 7 -7.06 -21.50 -7.74
N ILE A 8 -7.84 -20.41 -7.73
CA ILE A 8 -8.77 -20.08 -6.63
C ILE A 8 -9.92 -21.11 -6.64
N SER A 9 -10.16 -21.77 -5.52
CA SER A 9 -11.24 -22.77 -5.38
C SER A 9 -12.53 -22.20 -4.80
N LYS A 10 -12.42 -21.25 -3.86
CA LYS A 10 -13.55 -20.58 -3.21
C LYS A 10 -13.13 -19.22 -2.64
N ILE A 11 -14.11 -18.35 -2.38
CA ILE A 11 -13.94 -17.06 -1.71
C ILE A 11 -14.80 -17.08 -0.45
N ASN A 12 -14.20 -16.76 0.71
CA ASN A 12 -14.92 -16.66 1.98
C ASN A 12 -15.12 -15.19 2.33
N PHE A 13 -16.37 -14.74 2.35
CA PHE A 13 -16.73 -13.41 2.79
C PHE A 13 -16.82 -13.35 4.33
N GLY A 14 -16.63 -12.17 4.88
CA GLY A 14 -16.72 -11.91 6.30
C GLY A 14 -16.45 -10.45 6.61
N LEU A 15 -16.57 -10.09 7.88
CA LEU A 15 -16.26 -8.74 8.36
C LEU A 15 -14.80 -8.67 8.82
N LEU A 16 -14.16 -7.53 8.57
CA LEU A 16 -12.83 -7.24 9.10
C LEU A 16 -12.96 -6.71 10.53
N SER A 17 -12.29 -7.35 11.49
CA SER A 17 -12.20 -6.83 12.84
C SER A 17 -11.26 -5.61 12.89
N PRO A 18 -11.46 -4.67 13.83
CA PRO A 18 -10.57 -3.54 14.01
C PRO A 18 -9.10 -3.97 14.17
N ASP A 19 -8.84 -5.05 14.91
CA ASP A 19 -7.48 -5.56 15.11
C ASP A 19 -6.87 -6.11 13.84
N LYS A 20 -7.68 -6.73 12.96
CA LYS A 20 -7.21 -7.23 11.67
C LYS A 20 -6.87 -6.09 10.73
N ILE A 21 -7.69 -5.03 10.70
CA ILE A 21 -7.42 -3.82 9.92
C ILE A 21 -6.08 -3.20 10.36
N ARG A 22 -5.88 -3.03 11.67
CA ARG A 22 -4.62 -2.47 12.21
C ARG A 22 -3.40 -3.33 11.90
N LYS A 23 -3.51 -4.66 12.00
CA LYS A 23 -2.41 -5.59 11.69
C LYS A 23 -2.06 -5.65 10.20
N MET A 24 -3.04 -5.41 9.32
CA MET A 24 -2.82 -5.39 7.87
C MET A 24 -2.24 -4.06 7.37
N SER A 25 -2.49 -2.97 8.09
CA SER A 25 -2.07 -1.63 7.71
C SER A 25 -0.55 -1.45 7.78
N VAL A 26 0.00 -0.72 6.81
CA VAL A 26 1.43 -0.35 6.74
C VAL A 26 1.69 1.09 7.19
N ALA A 27 0.63 1.91 7.32
CA ALA A 27 0.72 3.32 7.68
C ALA A 27 -0.55 3.78 8.39
N GLN A 28 -0.39 4.59 9.44
CA GLN A 28 -1.49 5.30 10.07
C GLN A 28 -1.62 6.68 9.39
N ILE A 29 -2.78 6.97 8.84
CA ILE A 29 -3.07 8.27 8.24
C ILE A 29 -3.57 9.21 9.32
N ILE A 30 -2.88 10.35 9.47
CA ILE A 30 -3.16 11.35 10.51
C ILE A 30 -3.46 12.74 9.93
N THR A 31 -3.07 12.99 8.68
CA THR A 31 -3.38 14.22 7.95
C THR A 31 -4.17 13.91 6.67
N PRO A 32 -5.15 14.75 6.29
CA PRO A 32 -5.85 14.64 5.01
C PRO A 32 -5.03 15.15 3.82
N ASP A 33 -3.86 15.76 4.04
CA ASP A 33 -3.05 16.32 2.97
C ASP A 33 -2.33 15.23 2.15
N THR A 34 -2.04 15.54 0.88
CA THR A 34 -1.44 14.61 -0.08
C THR A 34 0.04 14.90 -0.32
N TYR A 35 0.37 16.13 -0.72
CA TYR A 35 1.71 16.57 -1.06
C TYR A 35 2.09 17.84 -0.30
N ASP A 36 3.38 18.01 -0.03
CA ASP A 36 3.92 19.24 0.53
C ASP A 36 4.07 20.35 -0.53
N GLU A 37 4.60 21.50 -0.11
CA GLU A 37 4.80 22.68 -0.98
C GLU A 37 5.77 22.42 -2.13
N ASP A 38 6.68 21.44 -1.98
CA ASP A 38 7.64 21.02 -3.00
C ASP A 38 7.08 19.93 -3.93
N GLY A 39 5.84 19.48 -3.69
CA GLY A 39 5.17 18.43 -4.45
C GLY A 39 5.57 17.00 -4.04
N TYR A 40 6.26 16.82 -2.91
CA TYR A 40 6.60 15.49 -2.39
C TYR A 40 5.47 14.91 -1.54
N PRO A 41 5.24 13.58 -1.58
CA PRO A 41 4.20 12.96 -0.76
C PRO A 41 4.49 13.10 0.73
N ILE A 42 3.45 13.44 1.50
CA ILE A 42 3.56 13.64 2.95
C ILE A 42 3.52 12.29 3.69
N GLU A 43 4.45 12.07 4.62
CA GLU A 43 4.40 10.91 5.51
C GLU A 43 3.21 10.99 6.48
N ASN A 44 2.52 9.87 6.65
CA ASN A 44 1.23 9.75 7.35
C ASN A 44 0.09 10.59 6.73
N GLY A 45 0.27 11.04 5.48
CA GLY A 45 -0.76 11.65 4.65
C GLY A 45 -1.38 10.66 3.66
N LEU A 46 -2.30 11.13 2.83
CA LEU A 46 -3.07 10.28 1.91
C LEU A 46 -2.21 9.64 0.79
N MET A 47 -1.09 10.26 0.45
CA MET A 47 -0.14 9.75 -0.56
C MET A 47 1.11 9.12 0.05
N ASP A 48 1.03 8.63 1.30
CA ASP A 48 2.19 8.04 1.99
C ASP A 48 2.88 6.96 1.12
N PRO A 49 4.20 7.05 0.86
CA PRO A 49 4.91 6.12 -0.02
C PRO A 49 4.89 4.65 0.44
N ARG A 50 4.47 4.36 1.67
CA ARG A 50 4.26 3.00 2.18
C ARG A 50 3.01 2.35 1.57
N LEU A 51 1.97 3.12 1.22
CA LEU A 51 0.74 2.60 0.61
C LEU A 51 0.93 2.22 -0.87
N GLY A 52 1.93 2.84 -1.51
CA GLY A 52 2.26 2.61 -2.91
C GLY A 52 2.90 3.85 -3.51
N VAL A 53 3.37 3.73 -4.75
CA VAL A 53 3.90 4.85 -5.52
C VAL A 53 3.38 4.82 -6.94
N ILE A 54 3.04 6.01 -7.46
CA ILE A 54 2.68 6.23 -8.86
C ILE A 54 3.77 6.99 -9.61
N ASP A 55 4.59 7.77 -8.88
CA ASP A 55 5.67 8.54 -9.46
C ASP A 55 6.81 7.60 -9.91
N PRO A 56 7.26 7.67 -11.18
CA PRO A 56 8.32 6.82 -11.70
C PRO A 56 9.70 7.04 -11.03
N GLY A 57 9.92 8.19 -10.41
CA GLY A 57 11.12 8.53 -9.65
C GLY A 57 11.14 7.94 -8.24
N LEU A 58 10.02 7.43 -7.74
CA LEU A 58 9.88 6.92 -6.38
C LEU A 58 9.81 5.39 -6.34
N ARG A 59 10.09 4.84 -5.15
CA ARG A 59 9.92 3.41 -4.83
C ARG A 59 9.01 3.29 -3.62
N CYS A 60 8.14 2.29 -3.63
CA CYS A 60 7.27 2.00 -2.49
C CYS A 60 8.12 1.69 -1.26
N LYS A 61 7.85 2.37 -0.14
CA LYS A 61 8.58 2.15 1.12
C LYS A 61 8.22 0.81 1.80
N THR A 62 7.20 0.11 1.32
CA THR A 62 6.78 -1.21 1.84
C THR A 62 7.40 -2.37 1.05
N CYS A 63 7.21 -2.41 -0.28
CA CYS A 63 7.71 -3.53 -1.11
C CYS A 63 8.94 -3.20 -1.97
N GLY A 64 9.35 -1.93 -2.06
CA GLY A 64 10.49 -1.49 -2.87
C GLY A 64 10.24 -1.42 -4.39
N ALA A 65 9.06 -1.84 -4.85
CA ALA A 65 8.68 -1.81 -6.26
C ALA A 65 8.44 -0.37 -6.77
N ARG A 66 8.56 -0.19 -8.08
CA ARG A 66 8.23 1.07 -8.78
C ARG A 66 6.76 1.13 -9.16
N GLY A 67 6.31 2.30 -9.63
CA GLY A 67 4.99 2.46 -10.24
C GLY A 67 4.77 1.45 -11.36
N GLY A 68 3.60 0.81 -11.37
CA GLY A 68 3.23 -0.26 -12.30
C GLY A 68 3.59 -1.69 -11.84
N GLU A 69 4.57 -1.85 -10.96
CA GLU A 69 4.94 -3.15 -10.37
C GLU A 69 4.41 -3.32 -8.94
N CYS A 70 4.18 -2.21 -8.24
CA CYS A 70 3.64 -2.20 -6.89
C CYS A 70 2.16 -2.64 -6.87
N PRO A 71 1.77 -3.65 -6.07
CA PRO A 71 0.38 -4.12 -5.98
C PRO A 71 -0.53 -3.21 -5.12
N GLY A 72 0.07 -2.25 -4.40
CA GLY A 72 -0.61 -1.48 -3.36
C GLY A 72 -0.60 -2.20 -2.01
N HIS A 73 -0.65 -1.43 -0.93
CA HIS A 73 -0.56 -1.90 0.46
C HIS A 73 -1.55 -1.15 1.35
#